data_AF-A0A351KCY3-F1
#
_entry.id   AF-A0A351KCY3-F1
#
_cell.length_a   1.000
_cell.length_b   1.000
_cell.length_c   1.000
_cell.angle_alpha   90.00
_cell.angle_beta   90.00
_cell.angle_gamma   90.00
#
_symmetry.space_group_name_H-M   'P 1'
#
loop_
_entity.id
_entity.type
_entity.pdbx_description
1 polymer ?
#
loop_
_entity_poly.entity_id
_entity_poly.type
_entity_poly.pdbx_seq_one_letter_code
_entity_poly.pdbx_strand_id
1 'polypeptide(L)'
;MNIRENYEELEDKILSDRASKSKNSKGRLIDEEKCEVRTDFQRDRDRILHSKAFRRLKHKTQVFIAPEGDHYRTRLTHTLEVSQIARTISRALRLNEDLTEAIALGHDLGHTPFGHTGERVLNEITTDGFRHNEQSLRVVDYLEDGKGLNLTMEVRNGILCHSGDLMPDTYEGKVVKVADKIAYINHDIDDAIRAGILTEDDLPKDCI
;
A
#
# COMPACT_ATOMS: atom_id res chain seq x y z
N MET A 1 2.60 12.51 -30.41
CA MET A 1 2.02 11.62 -29.40
C MET A 1 3.14 10.76 -28.84
N ASN A 2 3.48 10.93 -27.57
CA ASN A 2 4.54 10.15 -26.90
C ASN A 2 3.99 8.84 -26.30
N ILE A 3 4.87 8.02 -25.72
CA ILE A 3 4.50 6.70 -25.19
C ILE A 3 3.54 6.83 -24.00
N ARG A 4 3.75 7.82 -23.11
CA ARG A 4 2.82 8.11 -22.00
C ARG A 4 1.42 8.40 -22.53
N GLU A 5 1.30 9.28 -23.52
CA GLU A 5 0.01 9.65 -24.11
C GLU A 5 -0.71 8.45 -24.72
N ASN A 6 0.04 7.49 -25.29
CA ASN A 6 -0.56 6.25 -25.81
C ASN A 6 -1.16 5.39 -24.67
N TYR A 7 -0.49 5.31 -23.52
CA TYR A 7 -1.06 4.64 -22.34
C TYR A 7 -2.29 5.37 -21.81
N GLU A 8 -2.23 6.69 -21.70
CA GLU A 8 -3.34 7.54 -21.25
C GLU A 8 -4.58 7.37 -22.16
N GLU A 9 -4.42 7.28 -23.48
CA GLU A 9 -5.51 6.98 -24.41
C GLU A 9 -6.01 5.53 -24.33
N LEU A 10 -5.13 4.58 -24.03
CA LEU A 10 -5.53 3.19 -23.86
C LEU A 10 -6.41 3.06 -22.60
N GLU A 11 -6.01 3.70 -21.50
CA GLU A 11 -6.78 3.75 -20.26
C GLU A 11 -8.22 4.24 -20.52
N ASP A 12 -8.41 5.22 -21.40
CA ASP A 12 -9.74 5.71 -21.76
C ASP A 12 -10.64 4.65 -22.41
N LYS A 13 -10.04 3.76 -23.18
CA LYS A 13 -10.75 2.77 -24.01
C LYS A 13 -11.03 1.49 -23.23
N ILE A 14 -10.15 1.11 -22.30
CA ILE A 14 -10.20 -0.20 -21.65
C ILE A 14 -10.66 -0.17 -20.20
N LEU A 15 -10.43 0.93 -19.48
CA LEU A 15 -10.80 1.03 -18.07
C LEU A 15 -12.29 1.37 -17.91
N SER A 16 -12.84 0.96 -16.78
CA SER A 16 -14.19 1.31 -16.36
C SER A 16 -14.34 2.82 -16.20
N ASP A 17 -15.56 3.35 -16.38
CA ASP A 17 -15.88 4.77 -16.12
C ASP A 17 -15.63 5.19 -14.66
N ARG A 18 -15.59 4.19 -13.76
CA ARG A 18 -15.28 4.38 -12.33
C ARG A 18 -13.78 4.33 -12.02
N ALA A 19 -12.94 3.96 -12.97
CA ALA A 19 -11.50 3.87 -12.77
C ALA A 19 -10.86 5.26 -12.78
N SER A 20 -9.82 5.42 -11.97
CA SER A 20 -9.01 6.64 -11.97
C SER A 20 -8.08 6.61 -13.18
N LYS A 21 -8.27 7.52 -14.12
CA LYS A 21 -7.44 7.63 -15.33
C LYS A 21 -6.26 8.56 -15.08
N SER A 22 -5.06 8.14 -15.44
CA SER A 22 -3.82 8.87 -15.16
C SER A 22 -3.80 10.26 -15.80
N LYS A 23 -4.36 10.41 -17.01
CA LYS A 23 -4.53 11.70 -17.68
C LYS A 23 -5.35 12.73 -16.89
N ASN A 24 -6.24 12.25 -16.01
CA ASN A 24 -7.15 13.06 -15.20
C ASN A 24 -6.66 13.20 -13.74
N SER A 25 -5.41 12.85 -13.45
CA SER A 25 -4.85 13.01 -12.10
C SER A 25 -4.96 14.46 -11.64
N LYS A 26 -5.26 14.64 -10.35
CA LYS A 26 -5.21 15.92 -9.64
C LYS A 26 -3.77 16.46 -9.50
N GLY A 27 -2.76 15.72 -10.00
CA GLY A 27 -1.37 16.13 -10.04
C GLY A 27 -0.64 15.87 -8.73
N ARG A 28 0.45 16.61 -8.53
CA ARG A 28 1.41 16.46 -7.42
C ARG A 28 1.46 17.76 -6.61
N LEU A 29 2.04 17.70 -5.41
CA LEU A 29 2.22 18.92 -4.60
C LEU A 29 3.20 19.90 -5.24
N ILE A 30 4.32 19.37 -5.75
CA ILE A 30 5.31 20.14 -6.50
C ILE A 30 5.11 19.79 -7.96
N ASP A 31 4.83 20.81 -8.77
CA ASP A 31 4.66 20.61 -10.20
C ASP A 31 5.96 20.12 -10.84
N GLU A 32 5.85 19.16 -11.75
CA GLU A 32 6.97 18.56 -12.44
C GLU A 32 6.57 18.16 -13.86
N GLU A 33 7.53 18.21 -14.77
CA GLU A 33 7.29 17.81 -16.14
C GLU A 33 6.84 16.34 -16.23
N LYS A 34 5.81 16.09 -17.04
CA LYS A 34 5.31 14.74 -17.28
C LYS A 34 6.33 13.92 -18.06
N CYS A 35 6.60 12.70 -17.62
CA CYS A 35 7.51 11.78 -18.32
C CYS A 35 6.96 11.41 -19.70
N GLU A 36 7.80 11.36 -20.73
CA GLU A 36 7.38 10.99 -22.10
C GLU A 36 6.99 9.51 -22.24
N VAL A 37 7.37 8.67 -21.27
CA VAL A 37 7.23 7.21 -21.34
C VAL A 37 6.19 6.65 -20.35
N ARG A 38 6.23 7.11 -19.11
CA ARG A 38 5.44 6.54 -18.00
C ARG A 38 4.29 7.45 -17.62
N THR A 39 3.12 6.85 -17.32
CA THR A 39 1.99 7.57 -16.70
C THR A 39 2.36 8.02 -15.29
N ASP A 40 1.59 8.96 -14.74
CA ASP A 40 1.88 9.49 -13.41
C ASP A 40 1.82 8.42 -12.31
N PHE A 41 0.92 7.44 -12.43
CA PHE A 41 0.81 6.34 -11.48
C PHE A 41 1.95 5.32 -11.62
N GLN A 42 2.42 5.05 -12.85
CA GLN A 42 3.62 4.24 -13.07
C GLN A 42 4.86 4.88 -12.44
N ARG A 43 5.00 6.20 -12.57
CA ARG A 43 6.09 6.95 -11.93
C ARG A 43 6.03 6.84 -10.41
N ASP A 44 4.84 6.93 -9.83
CA ASP A 44 4.64 6.82 -8.38
C ASP A 44 5.02 5.45 -7.85
N ARG A 45 4.54 4.40 -8.52
CA ARG A 45 4.94 3.02 -8.21
C ARG A 45 6.47 2.88 -8.20
N ASP A 46 7.12 3.35 -9.26
CA ASP A 46 8.57 3.20 -9.41
C ASP A 46 9.33 3.99 -8.33
N ARG A 47 8.86 5.19 -7.97
CA ARG A 47 9.42 6.01 -6.88
C ARG A 47 9.32 5.31 -5.54
N ILE A 48 8.17 4.72 -5.23
CA ILE A 48 7.96 3.96 -3.99
C ILE A 48 8.90 2.75 -3.96
N LEU A 49 8.93 1.95 -5.03
CA LEU A 49 9.73 0.73 -5.12
C LEU A 49 11.23 0.99 -4.89
N HIS A 50 11.75 2.12 -5.37
CA HIS A 50 13.17 2.47 -5.24
C HIS A 50 13.51 3.23 -3.93
N SER A 51 12.51 3.56 -3.12
CA SER A 51 12.72 4.29 -1.87
C SER A 51 13.45 3.44 -0.81
N LYS A 52 14.23 4.12 0.05
CA LYS A 52 14.85 3.51 1.23
C LYS A 52 13.77 3.04 2.20
N ALA A 53 12.67 3.78 2.36
CA ALA A 53 11.54 3.36 3.19
C ALA A 53 10.98 2.00 2.77
N PHE A 54 10.75 1.76 1.48
CA PHE A 54 10.26 0.49 0.96
C PHE A 54 11.27 -0.64 1.20
N ARG A 55 12.57 -0.41 0.94
CA ARG A 55 13.63 -1.39 1.23
C ARG A 55 13.67 -1.81 2.71
N ARG A 56 13.39 -0.89 3.63
CA ARG A 56 13.36 -1.18 5.08
C ARG A 56 12.22 -2.11 5.48
N LEU A 57 11.15 -2.24 4.68
CA LEU A 57 10.06 -3.18 4.96
C LEU A 57 10.54 -4.63 5.06
N LYS A 58 11.63 -4.98 4.34
CA LYS A 58 12.26 -6.30 4.43
C LYS A 58 12.69 -6.67 5.85
N HIS A 59 13.04 -5.68 6.67
CA HIS A 59 13.57 -5.88 8.02
C HIS A 59 12.55 -5.54 9.11
N LYS A 60 11.29 -5.29 8.74
CA LYS A 60 10.19 -5.10 9.69
C LYS A 60 9.35 -6.36 9.74
N THR A 61 9.13 -6.88 10.95
CA THR A 61 8.30 -8.05 11.17
C THR A 61 6.83 -7.74 10.92
N GLN A 62 6.11 -8.71 10.37
CA GLN A 62 4.66 -8.77 10.38
C GLN A 62 4.28 -9.66 11.58
N VAL A 63 3.70 -9.06 12.63
CA VAL A 63 3.21 -9.73 13.86
C VAL A 63 4.27 -10.41 14.75
N PHE A 64 5.03 -11.40 14.27
CA PHE A 64 5.95 -12.17 15.10
C PHE A 64 7.33 -11.52 15.24
N ILE A 65 7.80 -11.34 16.47
CA ILE A 65 9.12 -10.72 16.75
C ILE A 65 10.20 -11.80 16.61
N ALA A 66 11.07 -11.65 15.61
CA ALA A 66 12.25 -12.49 15.40
C ALA A 66 11.96 -14.01 15.56
N PRO A 67 10.99 -14.55 14.82
CA PRO A 67 10.64 -15.95 14.99
C PRO A 67 11.78 -16.84 14.50
N GLU A 68 12.08 -17.91 15.24
CA GLU A 68 13.05 -18.92 14.83
C GLU A 68 12.50 -19.66 13.58
N GLY A 69 12.86 -19.18 12.39
CA GLY A 69 12.48 -19.79 11.12
C GLY A 69 12.47 -18.82 9.93
N ASP A 70 12.87 -19.29 8.75
CA ASP A 70 13.05 -18.46 7.56
C ASP A 70 11.74 -18.11 6.83
N HIS A 71 10.59 -18.63 7.30
CA HIS A 71 9.32 -18.58 6.57
C HIS A 71 8.26 -17.64 7.17
N TYR A 72 8.60 -16.85 8.18
CA TYR A 72 7.67 -15.88 8.74
C TYR A 72 7.61 -14.62 7.87
N ARG A 73 6.41 -14.06 7.76
CA ARG A 73 6.19 -12.90 6.89
C ARG A 73 6.88 -11.65 7.46
N THR A 74 7.44 -10.88 6.54
CA THR A 74 7.90 -9.51 6.79
C THR A 74 6.84 -8.54 6.27
N ARG A 75 6.96 -7.25 6.62
CA ARG A 75 6.09 -6.24 6.01
C ARG A 75 6.24 -6.18 4.50
N LEU A 76 7.43 -6.47 3.98
CA LEU A 76 7.65 -6.51 2.54
C LEU A 76 6.84 -7.63 1.89
N THR A 77 6.84 -8.85 2.45
CA THR A 77 6.06 -9.96 1.88
C THR A 77 4.57 -9.68 1.97
N HIS A 78 4.08 -9.17 3.12
CA HIS A 78 2.70 -8.70 3.27
C HIS A 78 2.33 -7.67 2.20
N THR A 79 3.15 -6.64 2.01
CA THR A 79 2.92 -5.59 1.02
C THR A 79 2.85 -6.13 -0.41
N LEU A 80 3.68 -7.13 -0.75
CA LEU A 80 3.65 -7.77 -2.07
C LEU A 80 2.40 -8.63 -2.27
N GLU A 81 1.95 -9.35 -1.24
CA GLU A 81 0.72 -10.15 -1.25
C GLU A 81 -0.52 -9.23 -1.38
N VAL A 82 -0.57 -8.13 -0.61
CA VAL A 82 -1.62 -7.10 -0.74
C VAL A 82 -1.67 -6.53 -2.16
N SER A 83 -0.50 -6.18 -2.73
CA SER A 83 -0.41 -5.70 -4.11
C SER A 83 -0.96 -6.72 -5.11
N GLN A 84 -0.60 -7.99 -4.96
CA GLN A 84 -1.07 -9.07 -5.84
C GLN A 84 -2.59 -9.24 -5.79
N ILE A 85 -3.17 -9.29 -4.59
CA ILE A 85 -4.63 -9.41 -4.38
C ILE A 85 -5.34 -8.18 -4.96
N ALA A 86 -4.87 -6.98 -4.59
CA ALA A 86 -5.47 -5.73 -5.02
C ALA A 86 -5.45 -5.58 -6.55
N ARG A 87 -4.34 -5.91 -7.21
CA ARG A 87 -4.23 -5.89 -8.68
C ARG A 87 -5.15 -6.89 -9.34
N THR A 88 -5.34 -8.07 -8.75
CA THR A 88 -6.26 -9.08 -9.28
C THR A 88 -7.70 -8.57 -9.26
N ILE A 89 -8.12 -7.95 -8.15
CA ILE A 89 -9.44 -7.34 -8.01
C ILE A 89 -9.59 -6.17 -9.01
N SER A 90 -8.61 -5.26 -9.06
CA SER A 90 -8.63 -4.11 -9.96
C SER A 90 -8.69 -4.52 -11.42
N ARG A 91 -7.95 -5.55 -11.83
CA ARG A 91 -8.02 -6.08 -13.21
C ARG A 91 -9.40 -6.62 -13.54
N ALA A 92 -10.00 -7.41 -12.64
CA ALA A 92 -11.33 -7.97 -12.83
C ALA A 92 -12.41 -6.86 -12.97
N LEU A 93 -12.25 -5.76 -12.23
CA LEU A 93 -13.14 -4.61 -12.25
C LEU A 93 -12.78 -3.55 -13.31
N ARG A 94 -11.71 -3.77 -14.09
CA ARG A 94 -11.13 -2.82 -15.05
C ARG A 94 -10.82 -1.45 -14.41
N LEU A 95 -10.30 -1.47 -13.18
CA LEU A 95 -9.73 -0.31 -12.50
C LEU A 95 -8.27 -0.11 -12.89
N ASN A 96 -7.67 1.02 -12.50
CA ASN A 96 -6.28 1.32 -12.83
C ASN A 96 -5.31 0.47 -11.97
N GLU A 97 -4.68 -0.53 -12.59
CA GLU A 97 -3.73 -1.42 -11.90
C GLU A 97 -2.49 -0.69 -11.39
N ASP A 98 -1.95 0.29 -12.14
CA ASP A 98 -0.75 1.02 -11.74
C ASP A 98 -1.01 1.91 -10.51
N LEU A 99 -2.18 2.56 -10.44
CA LEU A 99 -2.59 3.30 -9.24
C LEU A 99 -2.80 2.37 -8.05
N THR A 100 -3.48 1.24 -8.28
CA THR A 100 -3.73 0.23 -7.23
C THR A 100 -2.41 -0.28 -6.64
N GLU A 101 -1.47 -0.64 -7.51
CA GLU A 101 -0.15 -1.12 -7.13
C GLU A 101 0.66 -0.04 -6.40
N ALA A 102 0.67 1.19 -6.89
CA ALA A 102 1.36 2.30 -6.20
C ALA A 102 0.83 2.52 -4.78
N ILE A 103 -0.49 2.53 -4.59
CA ILE A 103 -1.10 2.65 -3.25
C ILE A 103 -0.73 1.45 -2.38
N ALA A 104 -0.86 0.23 -2.90
CA ALA A 104 -0.53 -1.00 -2.18
C ALA A 104 0.95 -1.03 -1.75
N LEU A 105 1.90 -0.66 -2.60
CA LEU A 105 3.31 -0.62 -2.22
C LEU A 105 3.63 0.49 -1.20
N GLY A 106 2.84 1.56 -1.19
CA GLY A 106 3.07 2.74 -0.35
C GLY A 106 2.37 2.73 1.01
N HIS A 107 1.34 1.90 1.20
CA HIS A 107 0.45 2.02 2.37
C HIS A 107 1.19 1.88 3.71
N ASP A 108 2.21 1.03 3.74
CA ASP A 108 2.87 0.57 4.97
C ASP A 108 4.29 1.14 5.19
N LEU A 109 4.71 2.13 4.40
CA LEU A 109 6.05 2.72 4.46
C LEU A 109 6.39 3.29 5.85
N GLY A 110 5.40 3.90 6.50
CA GLY A 110 5.49 4.55 7.79
C GLY A 110 5.42 3.60 8.99
N HIS A 111 5.24 2.30 8.77
CA HIS A 111 5.02 1.40 9.88
C HIS A 111 6.23 1.33 10.82
N THR A 112 5.95 1.30 12.11
CA THR A 112 6.94 1.19 13.18
C THR A 112 7.65 -0.16 13.16
N PRO A 113 8.86 -0.26 13.75
CA PRO A 113 9.38 -1.52 14.24
C PRO A 113 8.36 -2.20 15.18
N PHE A 114 8.41 -3.53 15.27
CA PHE A 114 7.53 -4.34 16.14
C PHE A 114 6.02 -4.21 15.86
N GLY A 115 5.64 -3.80 14.65
CA GLY A 115 4.24 -3.77 14.24
C GLY A 115 3.36 -2.91 15.15
N HIS A 116 2.10 -3.33 15.36
CA HIS A 116 1.10 -2.57 16.10
C HIS A 116 1.52 -2.28 17.55
N THR A 117 2.38 -3.11 18.15
CA THR A 117 2.94 -2.83 19.47
C THR A 117 3.80 -1.57 19.47
N GLY A 118 4.66 -1.42 18.46
CA GLY A 118 5.48 -0.21 18.31
C GLY A 118 4.64 1.03 18.03
N GLU A 119 3.58 0.90 17.22
CA GLU A 119 2.62 1.97 16.95
C GLU A 119 1.89 2.41 18.22
N ARG A 120 1.36 1.46 19.00
CA ARG A 120 0.68 1.75 20.26
C ARG A 120 1.59 2.48 21.25
N VAL A 121 2.81 1.98 21.45
CA VAL A 121 3.78 2.62 22.36
C VAL A 121 4.13 4.03 21.87
N LEU A 122 4.36 4.21 20.56
CA LEU A 122 4.63 5.53 20.02
C LEU A 122 3.45 6.47 20.21
N ASN A 123 2.22 6.01 19.99
CA ASN A 123 1.01 6.80 20.18
C ASN A 123 0.80 7.24 21.65
N GLU A 124 1.25 6.45 22.62
CA GLU A 124 1.17 6.79 24.04
C GLU A 124 2.21 7.86 24.45
N ILE A 125 3.38 7.90 23.80
CA ILE A 125 4.48 8.80 24.18
C ILE A 125 4.58 10.07 23.33
N THR A 126 3.95 10.11 22.16
CA THR A 126 3.90 11.31 21.31
C THR A 126 2.67 12.14 21.64
N THR A 127 2.88 13.45 21.88
CA THR A 127 1.82 14.39 22.29
C THR A 127 0.63 14.43 21.32
N ASP A 128 0.91 14.35 20.02
CA ASP A 128 -0.12 14.41 18.97
C ASP A 128 -0.62 13.01 18.54
N GLY A 129 -0.20 11.96 19.23
CA GLY A 129 -0.42 10.56 18.84
C GLY A 129 0.51 10.11 17.71
N PHE A 130 0.34 8.86 17.29
CA PHE A 130 1.09 8.26 16.19
C PHE A 130 0.19 7.27 15.45
N ARG A 131 0.15 7.39 14.13
CA ARG A 131 -0.52 6.43 13.25
C ARG A 131 0.34 6.09 12.05
N HIS A 132 0.46 4.81 11.73
CA HIS A 132 1.31 4.30 10.66
C HIS A 132 0.96 4.88 9.29
N ASN A 133 -0.32 5.05 8.98
CA ASN A 133 -0.82 5.62 7.71
C ASN A 133 -0.46 7.10 7.56
N GLU A 134 -0.58 7.90 8.62
CA GLU A 134 -0.16 9.30 8.64
C GLU A 134 1.38 9.41 8.52
N GLN A 135 2.10 8.50 9.17
CA GLN A 135 3.54 8.40 9.04
C GLN A 135 3.98 7.96 7.64
N SER A 136 3.22 7.08 6.97
CA SER A 136 3.48 6.69 5.57
C SER A 136 3.37 7.90 4.66
N LEU A 137 2.33 8.73 4.86
CA LEU A 137 2.19 9.99 4.14
C LEU A 137 3.35 10.94 4.43
N ARG A 138 3.75 11.09 5.70
CA ARG A 138 4.93 11.91 6.07
C ARG A 138 6.22 11.43 5.42
N VAL A 139 6.40 10.11 5.26
CA VAL A 139 7.56 9.52 4.58
C VAL A 139 7.60 9.96 3.11
N VAL A 140 6.49 9.80 2.39
CA VAL A 140 6.43 10.11 0.96
C VAL A 140 6.36 11.62 0.68
N ASP A 141 6.06 12.44 1.67
CA ASP A 141 5.97 13.89 1.53
C ASP A 141 7.26 14.61 1.90
N TYR A 142 7.97 14.12 2.92
CA TYR A 142 9.05 14.88 3.55
C TYR A 142 10.30 14.07 3.85
N LEU A 143 10.16 12.83 4.34
CA LEU A 143 11.31 12.14 4.95
C LEU A 143 12.21 11.44 3.93
N GLU A 144 11.65 10.89 2.86
CA GLU A 144 12.45 10.18 1.87
C GLU A 144 13.41 11.17 1.17
N ASP A 145 14.72 10.90 1.30
CA ASP A 145 15.82 11.79 0.89
C ASP A 145 15.70 13.27 1.35
N GLY A 146 14.94 13.53 2.42
CA GLY A 146 14.72 14.87 2.97
C GLY A 146 13.81 15.78 2.14
N LYS A 147 13.19 15.26 1.07
CA LYS A 147 12.30 16.00 0.16
C LYS A 147 11.02 15.26 -0.21
N GLY A 148 10.85 14.02 0.26
CA GLY A 148 9.78 13.13 -0.14
C GLY A 148 9.94 12.58 -1.56
N LEU A 149 8.89 11.90 -2.02
CA LEU A 149 8.77 11.27 -3.33
C LEU A 149 7.90 12.10 -4.31
N ASN A 150 7.25 13.17 -3.84
CA ASN A 150 6.36 14.02 -4.63
C ASN A 150 5.31 13.20 -5.41
N LEU A 151 4.60 12.30 -4.72
CA LEU A 151 3.60 11.41 -5.33
C LEU A 151 2.32 12.18 -5.73
N THR A 152 1.53 11.59 -6.62
CA THR A 152 0.22 12.10 -7.02
C THR A 152 -0.76 12.11 -5.85
N MET A 153 -1.76 13.01 -5.91
CA MET A 153 -2.80 13.13 -4.89
C MET A 153 -3.59 11.84 -4.69
N GLU A 154 -3.83 11.08 -5.76
CA GLU A 154 -4.55 9.80 -5.71
C GLU A 154 -3.78 8.78 -4.87
N VAL A 155 -2.48 8.63 -5.10
CA VAL A 155 -1.63 7.70 -4.35
C VAL A 155 -1.54 8.12 -2.88
N ARG A 156 -1.34 9.41 -2.63
CA ARG A 156 -1.28 9.98 -1.26
C ARG A 156 -2.57 9.71 -0.48
N ASN A 157 -3.73 9.97 -1.09
CA ASN A 157 -5.03 9.71 -0.47
C ASN A 157 -5.23 8.21 -0.22
N GLY A 158 -4.87 7.35 -1.17
CA GLY A 158 -4.93 5.90 -0.99
C GLY A 158 -4.07 5.42 0.18
N ILE A 159 -2.82 5.90 0.28
CA ILE A 159 -1.91 5.59 1.40
C ILE A 159 -2.50 6.06 2.73
N LEU A 160 -3.04 7.28 2.80
CA LEU A 160 -3.59 7.80 4.05
C LEU A 160 -4.84 7.04 4.49
N CYS A 161 -5.73 6.70 3.56
CA CYS A 161 -7.07 6.20 3.85
C CYS A 161 -7.20 4.66 3.83
N HIS A 162 -6.09 3.91 3.65
CA HIS A 162 -6.14 2.44 3.63
C HIS A 162 -6.58 1.85 4.98
N SER A 163 -6.25 2.51 6.09
CA SER A 163 -6.56 2.10 7.46
C SER A 163 -7.59 3.02 8.12
N GLY A 164 -8.18 2.58 9.24
CA GLY A 164 -9.17 3.34 10.02
C GLY A 164 -10.52 3.55 9.32
N ASP A 165 -11.23 4.61 9.71
CA ASP A 165 -12.60 4.91 9.23
C ASP A 165 -12.63 5.75 7.95
N LEU A 166 -11.50 6.35 7.57
CA LEU A 166 -11.41 7.18 6.37
C LEU A 166 -11.61 6.33 5.11
N MET A 167 -12.39 6.82 4.17
CA MET A 167 -12.60 6.13 2.90
C MET A 167 -11.74 6.74 1.80
N PRO A 168 -10.97 5.92 1.05
CA PRO A 168 -10.24 6.41 -0.11
C PRO A 168 -11.19 7.02 -1.15
N ASP A 169 -10.75 8.08 -1.81
CA ASP A 169 -11.50 8.78 -2.85
C ASP A 169 -11.72 7.87 -4.07
N THR A 170 -10.70 7.12 -4.44
CA THR A 170 -10.65 6.28 -5.64
C THR A 170 -11.16 4.87 -5.36
N TYR A 171 -11.70 4.20 -6.39
CA TYR A 171 -12.05 2.78 -6.26
C TYR A 171 -10.82 1.90 -6.09
N GLU A 172 -9.70 2.29 -6.71
CA GLU A 172 -8.40 1.63 -6.53
C GLU A 172 -7.95 1.65 -5.06
N GLY A 173 -8.05 2.80 -4.38
CA GLY A 173 -7.75 2.89 -2.96
C GLY A 173 -8.69 2.04 -2.10
N LYS A 174 -9.99 2.00 -2.43
CA LYS A 174 -10.96 1.14 -1.75
C LYS A 174 -10.63 -0.34 -1.92
N VAL A 175 -10.18 -0.74 -3.11
CA VAL A 175 -9.70 -2.10 -3.37
C VAL A 175 -8.49 -2.43 -2.51
N VAL A 176 -7.50 -1.54 -2.41
CA VAL A 176 -6.34 -1.76 -1.53
C VAL A 176 -6.77 -1.92 -0.06
N LYS A 177 -7.68 -1.07 0.42
CA LYS A 177 -8.23 -1.17 1.78
C LYS A 177 -8.90 -2.53 2.07
N VAL A 178 -9.58 -3.11 1.08
CA VAL A 178 -10.18 -4.44 1.20
C VAL A 178 -9.11 -5.53 1.10
N ALA A 179 -8.19 -5.42 0.14
CA ALA A 179 -7.12 -6.39 -0.08
C ALA A 179 -6.19 -6.51 1.14
N ASP A 180 -5.88 -5.39 1.80
CA ASP A 180 -5.08 -5.35 3.02
C ASP A 180 -5.74 -6.15 4.15
N LYS A 181 -7.05 -6.00 4.35
CA LYS A 181 -7.81 -6.81 5.32
C LYS A 181 -7.83 -8.29 4.97
N ILE A 182 -7.98 -8.63 3.69
CA ILE A 182 -7.95 -10.03 3.22
C ILE A 182 -6.58 -10.65 3.52
N ALA A 183 -5.49 -9.96 3.15
CA ALA A 183 -4.13 -10.42 3.41
C ALA A 183 -3.87 -10.56 4.92
N TYR A 184 -4.16 -9.51 5.68
CA TYR A 184 -3.94 -9.44 7.12
C TYR A 184 -4.58 -10.63 7.86
N ILE A 185 -5.87 -10.90 7.64
CA ILE A 185 -6.59 -11.97 8.35
C ILE A 185 -5.99 -13.34 8.01
N ASN A 186 -5.75 -13.63 6.73
CA ASN A 186 -5.23 -14.94 6.33
C ASN A 186 -3.79 -15.15 6.81
N HIS A 187 -2.95 -14.11 6.78
CA HIS A 187 -1.56 -14.20 7.21
C HIS A 187 -1.43 -14.38 8.72
N ASP A 188 -2.21 -13.63 9.50
CA ASP A 188 -2.18 -13.75 10.96
C ASP A 188 -2.64 -15.14 11.41
N ILE A 189 -3.64 -15.73 10.74
CA ILE A 189 -4.09 -17.11 10.98
C ILE A 189 -3.00 -18.12 10.63
N ASP A 190 -2.42 -18.05 9.42
CA ASP A 190 -1.38 -18.97 8.94
C ASP A 190 -0.12 -18.92 9.84
N ASP A 191 0.34 -17.71 10.18
CA ASP A 191 1.49 -17.53 11.05
C ASP A 191 1.19 -17.98 12.50
N ALA A 192 -0.04 -17.80 13.01
CA ALA A 192 -0.44 -18.30 14.34
C ALA A 192 -0.55 -19.82 14.41
N ILE A 193 -1.06 -20.47 13.35
CA ILE A 193 -1.08 -21.93 13.22
C ILE A 193 0.36 -22.46 13.18
N ARG A 194 1.22 -21.84 12.37
CA ARG A 194 2.63 -22.22 12.27
C ARG A 194 3.39 -22.05 13.59
N ALA A 195 3.06 -21.03 14.37
CA ALA A 195 3.62 -20.80 15.70
C ALA A 195 3.05 -21.75 16.77
N GLY A 196 2.06 -22.58 16.44
CA GLY A 196 1.38 -23.48 17.38
C GLY A 196 0.51 -22.74 18.41
N ILE A 197 0.14 -21.49 18.13
CA ILE A 197 -0.77 -20.69 18.97
C ILE A 197 -2.23 -21.07 18.69
N LEU A 198 -2.52 -21.38 17.43
CA LEU A 198 -3.83 -21.83 16.96
C LEU A 198 -3.70 -23.18 16.25
N THR A 199 -4.81 -23.90 16.16
CA THR A 199 -5.02 -25.04 15.27
C THR A 199 -6.18 -24.74 14.33
N GLU A 200 -6.31 -25.50 13.24
CA GLU A 200 -7.46 -25.35 12.33
C GLU A 200 -8.81 -25.55 13.05
N ASP A 201 -8.85 -26.38 14.10
CA ASP A 201 -10.04 -26.63 14.91
C ASP A 201 -10.45 -25.43 15.78
N ASP A 202 -9.53 -24.48 16.03
CA ASP A 202 -9.82 -23.25 16.78
C ASP A 202 -10.51 -22.19 15.91
N LEU A 203 -10.56 -22.38 14.58
CA LEU A 203 -11.19 -21.45 13.65
C LEU A 203 -12.73 -21.67 13.57
N PRO A 204 -13.52 -20.60 13.36
CA PRO A 204 -14.96 -20.74 13.16
C PRO A 204 -15.26 -21.65 11.96
N LYS A 205 -16.01 -22.74 12.20
CA LYS A 205 -16.27 -23.79 11.19
C LYS A 205 -17.04 -23.30 9.96
N ASP A 206 -17.75 -22.19 10.08
CA ASP A 206 -18.47 -21.52 9.01
C ASP A 206 -17.56 -20.67 8.10
N CYS A 207 -16.31 -20.45 8.50
CA CYS A 207 -15.30 -19.68 7.78
C CYS A 207 -14.20 -20.54 7.11
N ILE A 208 -14.23 -21.86 7.29
CA ILE A 208 -13.27 -22.83 6.73
C ILE A 208 -13.86 -23.50 5.48
#